data_AF-A0A535DMP3-F1
#
_entry.id   AF-A0A535DMP3-F1
#
_cell.length_a   1.000
_cell.length_b   1.000
_cell.length_c   1.000
_cell.angle_alpha   90.00
_cell.angle_beta   90.00
_cell.angle_gamma   90.00
#
_symmetry.space_group_name_H-M   'P 1'
#
loop_
_entity.id
_entity.type
_entity.pdbx_description
1 polymer ?
#
loop_
_entity_poly.entity_id
_entity_poly.type
_entity_poly.pdbx_seq_one_letter_code
_entity_poly.pdbx_strand_id
1 'polypeptide(L)'
;MKFLMGACAALGICFITGGSNVFAASPETVCTGELAPGTYGRVVVPDDAVCLSEGPVTIRGGLQIGQDATFVLGDEDNPGDTGTISGGVHATNPASVQIHFTTINGGIDIQGGSGPFGGPFDMTWNAIEDNNIRGAVKINGYNGFWFGFIRNTVSGSVTLSNNELEDQDGNEYVSNTIKGNLTCFGNSPAPQVGDSEGEPNVVSGRKTGQCSSL
;
A
#
# COMPACT_ATOMS: atom_id res chain seq x y z
N MET A 1 -70.44 -3.41 53.00
CA MET A 1 -70.34 -2.32 52.01
C MET A 1 -69.00 -2.47 51.30
N LYS A 2 -69.07 -2.89 50.03
CA LYS A 2 -68.13 -2.64 48.92
C LYS A 2 -66.65 -3.12 48.95
N PHE A 3 -66.35 -3.98 47.97
CA PHE A 3 -65.20 -3.97 47.01
C PHE A 3 -63.78 -4.21 47.57
N LEU A 4 -62.84 -4.94 46.95
CA LEU A 4 -62.76 -5.72 45.70
C LEU A 4 -61.44 -6.54 45.74
N MET A 5 -61.42 -7.69 45.07
CA MET A 5 -60.19 -8.42 44.67
C MET A 5 -59.28 -7.55 43.78
N GLY A 6 -57.96 -7.80 43.84
CA GLY A 6 -57.00 -7.25 42.88
C GLY A 6 -55.68 -8.03 42.89
N ALA A 7 -55.61 -9.10 42.10
CA ALA A 7 -54.38 -9.80 41.77
C ALA A 7 -53.60 -8.99 40.72
N CYS A 8 -52.32 -8.71 40.98
CA CYS A 8 -51.43 -8.08 40.02
C CYS A 8 -50.39 -9.12 39.56
N ALA A 9 -50.57 -9.63 38.34
CA ALA A 9 -49.60 -10.47 37.66
C ALA A 9 -48.45 -9.58 37.17
N ALA A 10 -47.24 -9.80 37.69
CA ALA A 10 -46.04 -9.15 37.20
C ALA A 10 -45.53 -9.88 35.94
N LEU A 11 -45.71 -9.23 34.79
CA LEU A 11 -45.07 -9.59 33.52
C LEU A 11 -43.55 -9.33 33.64
N GLY A 12 -42.77 -10.41 33.68
CA GLY A 12 -41.32 -10.35 33.54
C GLY A 12 -40.94 -9.98 32.11
N ILE A 13 -40.59 -8.72 31.87
CA ILE A 13 -39.96 -8.27 30.62
C ILE A 13 -38.47 -8.53 30.75
N CYS A 14 -38.01 -9.58 30.08
CA CYS A 14 -36.59 -9.87 29.90
C CYS A 14 -36.02 -8.86 28.89
N PHE A 15 -35.35 -7.82 29.37
CA PHE A 15 -34.55 -6.94 28.52
C PHE A 15 -33.29 -7.68 28.07
N ILE A 16 -33.32 -8.19 26.84
CA ILE A 16 -32.12 -8.66 26.16
C ILE A 16 -31.33 -7.41 25.77
N THR A 17 -30.37 -7.01 26.58
CA THR A 17 -29.39 -6.00 26.18
C THR A 17 -28.50 -6.61 25.11
N GLY A 18 -28.86 -6.39 23.84
CA GLY A 18 -27.99 -6.65 22.70
C GLY A 18 -26.75 -5.79 22.85
N GLY A 19 -25.67 -6.37 23.36
CA GLY A 19 -24.36 -5.76 23.33
C GLY A 19 -23.99 -5.55 21.87
N SER A 20 -24.04 -4.31 21.40
CA SER A 20 -23.36 -3.94 20.17
C SER A 20 -21.89 -4.29 20.38
N ASN A 21 -21.39 -5.28 19.63
CA ASN A 21 -19.96 -5.48 19.49
C ASN A 21 -19.43 -4.24 18.78
N VAL A 22 -19.07 -3.22 19.56
CA VAL A 22 -18.28 -2.10 19.09
C VAL A 22 -16.93 -2.72 18.78
N PHE A 23 -16.69 -3.06 17.51
CA PHE A 23 -15.34 -3.30 17.04
C PHE A 23 -14.58 -2.01 17.33
N ALA A 24 -13.75 -2.03 18.38
CA ALA A 24 -12.86 -0.93 18.66
C ALA A 24 -12.04 -0.71 17.39
N ALA A 25 -12.20 0.47 16.78
CA ALA A 25 -11.34 0.89 15.67
C ALA A 25 -9.90 0.71 16.16
N SER A 26 -9.10 -0.05 15.41
CA SER A 26 -7.69 -0.20 15.75
C SER A 26 -7.08 1.21 15.81
N PRO A 27 -6.36 1.57 16.89
CA PRO A 27 -5.87 2.93 17.06
C PRO A 27 -5.04 3.34 15.85
N GLU A 28 -5.36 4.51 15.32
CA GLU A 28 -4.64 5.14 14.24
C GLU A 28 -3.32 5.70 14.78
N THR A 29 -2.24 5.49 14.03
CA THR A 29 -0.92 6.05 14.29
C THR A 29 -0.60 7.03 13.18
N VAL A 30 -0.46 8.30 13.54
CA VAL A 30 0.02 9.34 12.62
C VAL A 30 1.54 9.33 12.66
N CYS A 31 2.17 9.17 11.49
CA CYS A 31 3.62 9.14 11.36
C CYS A 31 4.13 10.37 10.60
N THR A 32 5.01 11.14 11.24
CA THR A 32 5.62 12.37 10.66
C THR A 32 7.13 12.40 10.89
N GLY A 33 7.75 11.23 11.05
CA GLY A 33 9.19 11.06 11.25
C GLY A 33 9.54 9.57 11.26
N GLU A 34 10.35 9.14 12.22
CA GLU A 34 10.66 7.72 12.36
C GLU A 34 9.46 6.93 12.93
N LEU A 35 9.08 5.85 12.26
CA LEU A 35 8.18 4.84 12.78
C LEU A 35 9.02 3.69 13.34
N ALA A 36 9.12 3.65 14.66
CA ALA A 36 9.89 2.62 15.36
C ALA A 36 9.37 1.19 15.04
N PRO A 37 10.21 0.16 15.22
CA PRO A 37 9.75 -1.23 15.15
C PRO A 37 8.59 -1.49 16.12
N GLY A 38 7.54 -2.18 15.66
CA GLY A 38 6.36 -2.37 16.50
C GLY A 38 5.12 -2.86 15.78
N THR A 39 4.01 -2.93 16.52
CA THR A 39 2.70 -3.27 15.97
C THR A 39 1.75 -2.09 16.06
N TYR A 40 1.15 -1.75 14.94
CA TYR A 40 0.27 -0.61 14.76
C TYR A 40 -1.11 -1.07 14.30
N GLY A 41 -2.13 -0.29 14.66
CA GLY A 41 -3.47 -0.44 14.11
C GLY A 41 -3.47 -0.04 12.64
N ARG A 42 -3.86 1.19 12.35
CA ARG A 42 -3.67 1.83 11.04
C ARG A 42 -2.49 2.80 11.14
N VAL A 43 -1.71 2.94 10.07
CA VAL A 43 -0.72 4.01 9.96
C VAL A 43 -1.18 5.01 8.92
N VAL A 44 -1.09 6.30 9.26
CA VAL A 44 -1.39 7.42 8.38
C VAL A 44 -0.15 8.31 8.30
N VAL A 45 0.35 8.54 7.10
CA VAL A 45 1.32 9.60 6.81
C VAL A 45 0.52 10.77 6.26
N PRO A 46 0.35 11.86 7.02
CA PRO A 46 -0.45 13.00 6.58
C PRO A 46 0.23 13.74 5.43
N ASP A 47 -0.49 14.68 4.83
CA ASP A 47 0.04 15.49 3.73
C ASP A 47 1.35 16.19 4.13
N ASP A 48 2.26 16.32 3.17
CA ASP A 48 3.60 16.92 3.31
C ASP A 48 4.53 16.25 4.34
N ALA A 49 4.11 15.14 4.96
CA ALA A 49 4.88 14.49 6.00
C ALA A 49 5.80 13.40 5.45
N VAL A 50 6.88 13.16 6.19
CA VAL A 50 7.84 12.09 5.93
C VAL A 50 7.68 11.05 7.02
N CYS A 51 7.58 9.78 6.65
CA CYS A 51 7.57 8.65 7.56
C CYS A 51 8.61 7.62 7.12
N LEU A 52 9.59 7.32 7.98
CA LEU A 52 10.69 6.41 7.69
C LEU A 52 10.72 5.26 8.68
N SER A 53 11.01 4.05 8.22
CA SER A 53 11.11 2.87 9.07
C SER A 53 12.08 1.86 8.49
N GLU A 54 13.05 1.41 9.29
CA GLU A 54 13.87 0.24 8.97
C GLU A 54 13.15 -1.09 9.27
N GLY A 55 12.06 -1.04 10.04
CA GLY A 55 11.32 -2.23 10.46
C GLY A 55 12.04 -3.04 11.55
N PRO A 56 11.46 -4.19 11.96
CA PRO A 56 10.21 -4.73 11.46
C PRO A 56 8.97 -3.99 12.02
N VAL A 57 8.00 -3.68 11.15
CA VAL A 57 6.68 -3.14 11.56
C VAL A 57 5.54 -4.07 11.18
N THR A 58 4.51 -4.15 12.03
CA THR A 58 3.25 -4.84 11.71
C THR A 58 2.11 -3.82 11.70
N ILE A 59 1.58 -3.51 10.51
CA ILE A 59 0.47 -2.58 10.33
C ILE A 59 -0.80 -3.38 10.02
N ARG A 60 -1.73 -3.48 10.99
CA ARG A 60 -2.89 -4.39 10.87
C ARG A 60 -4.01 -3.84 9.97
N GLY A 61 -4.33 -2.57 10.12
CA GLY A 61 -5.44 -1.87 9.48
C GLY A 61 -5.12 -1.28 8.11
N GLY A 62 -3.86 -1.35 7.68
CA GLY A 62 -3.37 -0.78 6.43
C GLY A 62 -2.64 0.55 6.61
N LEU A 63 -2.02 0.98 5.53
CA LEU A 63 -1.21 2.19 5.41
C LEU A 63 -1.91 3.19 4.49
N GLN A 64 -2.05 4.43 4.95
CA GLN A 64 -2.57 5.54 4.16
C GLN A 64 -1.52 6.64 4.06
N ILE A 65 -1.26 7.11 2.84
CA ILE A 65 -0.23 8.11 2.54
C ILE A 65 -0.92 9.29 1.83
N GLY A 66 -0.76 10.48 2.40
CA GLY A 66 -1.35 11.71 1.92
C GLY A 66 -0.65 12.31 0.70
N GLN A 67 -1.13 13.49 0.34
CA GLN A 67 -0.55 14.29 -0.73
C GLN A 67 0.84 14.78 -0.34
N ASP A 68 1.79 14.78 -1.29
CA ASP A 68 3.16 15.27 -1.10
C ASP A 68 3.92 14.53 0.02
N ALA A 69 3.35 13.43 0.53
CA ALA A 69 3.90 12.67 1.63
C ALA A 69 4.91 11.63 1.14
N THR A 70 5.88 11.33 1.99
CA THR A 70 6.90 10.30 1.77
C THR A 70 6.75 9.19 2.79
N PHE A 71 6.70 7.94 2.32
CA PHE A 71 6.80 6.77 3.17
C PHE A 71 7.93 5.86 2.69
N VAL A 72 8.82 5.48 3.60
CA VAL A 72 9.90 4.52 3.34
C VAL A 72 9.86 3.41 4.38
N LEU A 73 9.82 2.17 3.89
CA LEU A 73 9.92 0.96 4.71
C LEU A 73 11.01 0.04 4.17
N GLY A 74 12.15 0.04 4.86
CA GLY A 74 13.37 -0.68 4.49
C GLY A 74 14.08 -0.13 3.26
N ASP A 75 15.22 -0.75 2.94
CA ASP A 75 16.10 -0.40 1.83
C ASP A 75 16.85 -1.63 1.28
N GLU A 76 17.37 -1.51 0.06
CA GLU A 76 18.12 -2.57 -0.65
C GLU A 76 19.51 -2.87 -0.06
N ASP A 77 20.15 -1.91 0.60
CA ASP A 77 21.48 -2.09 1.20
C ASP A 77 21.41 -2.94 2.50
N ASN A 78 20.24 -2.99 3.13
CA ASN A 78 19.97 -3.73 4.37
C ASN A 78 18.84 -4.76 4.19
N PRO A 79 19.03 -5.79 3.34
CA PRO A 79 17.97 -6.75 3.04
C PRO A 79 17.55 -7.55 4.29
N GLY A 80 16.24 -7.67 4.50
CA GLY A 80 15.67 -8.39 5.64
C GLY A 80 14.14 -8.23 5.70
N ASP A 81 13.45 -9.01 6.53
CA ASP A 81 12.00 -8.83 6.74
C ASP A 81 11.72 -7.50 7.45
N THR A 82 11.25 -6.52 6.70
CA THR A 82 10.95 -5.15 7.18
C THR A 82 9.53 -5.03 7.73
N GLY A 83 8.66 -6.02 7.50
CA GLY A 83 7.36 -6.02 8.13
C GLY A 83 6.20 -6.69 7.40
N THR A 84 5.01 -6.48 7.97
CA THR A 84 3.74 -6.94 7.43
C THR A 84 2.71 -5.82 7.42
N ILE A 85 2.12 -5.54 6.25
CA ILE A 85 1.00 -4.62 6.07
C ILE A 85 -0.25 -5.43 5.72
N SER A 86 -1.16 -5.58 6.68
CA SER A 86 -2.31 -6.46 6.51
C SER A 86 -3.46 -5.83 5.73
N GLY A 87 -3.76 -4.55 5.95
CA GLY A 87 -4.87 -3.84 5.30
C GLY A 87 -4.59 -3.35 3.87
N GLY A 88 -3.37 -3.50 3.38
CA GLY A 88 -2.91 -2.93 2.11
C GLY A 88 -2.39 -1.50 2.25
N VAL A 89 -2.03 -0.93 1.10
CA VAL A 89 -1.43 0.40 0.97
C VAL A 89 -2.31 1.26 0.07
N HIS A 90 -2.63 2.46 0.54
CA HIS A 90 -3.34 3.46 -0.25
C HIS A 90 -2.59 4.79 -0.21
N ALA A 91 -2.27 5.34 -1.37
CA ALA A 91 -1.58 6.63 -1.49
C ALA A 91 -2.28 7.52 -2.52
N THR A 92 -2.41 8.81 -2.19
CA THR A 92 -3.01 9.82 -3.07
C THR A 92 -2.04 10.98 -3.24
N ASN A 93 -1.58 11.21 -4.46
CA ASN A 93 -0.55 12.16 -4.84
C ASN A 93 0.68 12.13 -3.91
N PRO A 94 1.27 10.95 -3.61
CA PRO A 94 2.44 10.93 -2.74
C PRO A 94 3.64 11.56 -3.45
N ALA A 95 4.56 12.11 -2.66
CA ALA A 95 5.90 12.43 -3.16
C ALA A 95 6.69 11.15 -3.41
N SER A 96 6.70 10.21 -2.46
CA SER A 96 7.47 8.97 -2.58
C SER A 96 6.85 7.84 -1.75
N VAL A 97 6.80 6.64 -2.33
CA VAL A 97 6.42 5.41 -1.64
C VAL A 97 7.48 4.36 -1.93
N GLN A 98 8.24 4.03 -0.90
CA GLN A 98 9.30 3.03 -0.95
C GLN A 98 8.97 1.93 0.05
N ILE A 99 8.84 0.69 -0.42
CA ILE A 99 8.51 -0.47 0.39
C ILE A 99 9.33 -1.64 -0.13
N HIS A 100 10.26 -2.09 0.71
CA HIS A 100 11.18 -3.19 0.43
C HIS A 100 10.87 -4.38 1.34
N PHE A 101 11.06 -5.61 0.85
CA PHE A 101 11.07 -6.85 1.66
C PHE A 101 9.85 -7.07 2.58
N THR A 102 8.68 -6.52 2.23
CA THR A 102 7.49 -6.53 3.08
C THR A 102 6.49 -7.59 2.64
N THR A 103 5.80 -8.22 3.60
CA THR A 103 4.56 -8.97 3.30
C THR A 103 3.35 -8.03 3.32
N ILE A 104 2.69 -7.86 2.19
CA ILE A 104 1.48 -7.04 2.05
C ILE A 104 0.29 -7.97 1.82
N ASN A 105 -0.53 -8.20 2.85
CA ASN A 105 -1.68 -9.10 2.73
C ASN A 105 -2.85 -8.46 1.97
N GLY A 106 -2.89 -7.13 1.92
CA GLY A 106 -3.83 -6.37 1.08
C GLY A 106 -3.30 -6.16 -0.34
N GLY A 107 -3.93 -5.23 -1.05
CA GLY A 107 -3.42 -4.69 -2.31
C GLY A 107 -2.67 -3.39 -2.12
N ILE A 108 -2.18 -2.85 -3.24
CA ILE A 108 -1.58 -1.51 -3.32
C ILE A 108 -2.42 -0.69 -4.31
N ASP A 109 -2.84 0.50 -3.91
CA ASP A 109 -3.46 1.50 -4.78
C ASP A 109 -2.77 2.85 -4.59
N ILE A 110 -1.93 3.23 -5.56
CA ILE A 110 -1.24 4.53 -5.59
C ILE A 110 -1.82 5.32 -6.75
N GLN A 111 -2.31 6.52 -6.46
CA GLN A 111 -2.91 7.41 -7.46
C GLN A 111 -2.18 8.74 -7.46
N GLY A 112 -1.66 9.16 -8.62
CA GLY A 112 -0.93 10.42 -8.75
C GLY A 112 0.53 10.35 -8.28
N GLY A 113 1.20 11.49 -8.34
CA GLY A 113 2.52 11.77 -7.78
C GLY A 113 2.79 13.27 -7.78
N SER A 114 3.72 13.71 -6.95
CA SER A 114 3.96 15.13 -6.69
C SER A 114 4.95 15.80 -7.65
N GLY A 115 5.43 15.07 -8.65
CA GLY A 115 6.46 15.52 -9.58
C GLY A 115 7.86 15.02 -9.19
N PRO A 116 8.84 15.14 -10.11
CA PRO A 116 10.14 14.46 -10.01
C PRO A 116 11.08 14.98 -8.92
N PHE A 117 10.80 16.16 -8.37
CA PHE A 117 11.69 16.84 -7.43
C PHE A 117 10.93 17.26 -6.19
N GLY A 118 11.52 17.02 -5.03
CA GLY A 118 10.89 17.29 -3.74
C GLY A 118 11.72 16.80 -2.57
N GLY A 119 11.40 17.31 -1.38
CA GLY A 119 11.96 16.77 -0.15
C GLY A 119 11.38 15.38 0.18
N PRO A 120 12.05 14.59 1.04
CA PRO A 120 13.31 14.90 1.72
C PRO A 120 14.58 14.55 0.91
N PHE A 121 14.45 13.96 -0.29
CA PHE A 121 15.57 13.34 -1.02
C PHE A 121 16.03 14.12 -2.27
N ASP A 122 15.54 15.36 -2.46
CA ASP A 122 15.68 16.21 -3.65
C ASP A 122 15.04 15.65 -4.94
N MET A 123 15.06 14.33 -5.12
CA MET A 123 14.38 13.56 -6.15
C MET A 123 13.36 12.62 -5.53
N THR A 124 12.24 12.41 -6.23
CA THR A 124 11.17 11.52 -5.77
C THR A 124 11.27 10.15 -6.42
N TRP A 125 11.29 9.12 -5.59
CA TRP A 125 11.41 7.72 -6.02
C TRP A 125 10.18 6.95 -5.57
N ASN A 126 9.63 6.12 -6.45
CA ASN A 126 8.83 5.00 -6.00
C ASN A 126 9.65 3.73 -6.15
N ALA A 127 9.72 2.94 -5.10
CA ALA A 127 10.42 1.67 -5.11
C ALA A 127 9.53 0.66 -4.39
N ILE A 128 8.86 -0.20 -5.15
CA ILE A 128 8.08 -1.30 -4.58
C ILE A 128 8.84 -2.56 -4.95
N GLU A 129 9.67 -3.04 -4.03
CA GLU A 129 10.67 -4.05 -4.33
C GLU A 129 10.69 -5.21 -3.34
N ASP A 130 10.97 -6.42 -3.84
CA ASP A 130 11.14 -7.64 -3.03
C ASP A 130 9.97 -7.98 -2.09
N ASN A 131 8.76 -7.55 -2.45
CA ASN A 131 7.58 -7.75 -1.62
C ASN A 131 6.82 -9.04 -1.93
N ASN A 132 6.13 -9.57 -0.93
CA ASN A 132 5.07 -10.57 -1.10
C ASN A 132 3.69 -9.89 -1.01
N ILE A 133 3.07 -9.63 -2.15
CA ILE A 133 1.81 -8.89 -2.26
C ILE A 133 0.67 -9.88 -2.55
N ARG A 134 -0.27 -10.04 -1.61
CA ARG A 134 -1.39 -10.98 -1.74
C ARG A 134 -2.56 -10.40 -2.54
N GLY A 135 -2.74 -9.08 -2.52
CA GLY A 135 -3.77 -8.38 -3.29
C GLY A 135 -3.36 -8.03 -4.72
N ALA A 136 -4.21 -7.25 -5.37
CA ALA A 136 -3.90 -6.61 -6.64
C ALA A 136 -3.08 -5.33 -6.42
N VAL A 137 -2.32 -4.93 -7.43
CA VAL A 137 -1.56 -3.67 -7.45
C VAL A 137 -2.12 -2.78 -8.55
N LYS A 138 -2.42 -1.53 -8.21
CA LYS A 138 -2.76 -0.48 -9.14
C LYS A 138 -1.91 0.74 -8.80
N ILE A 139 -1.09 1.18 -9.75
CA ILE A 139 -0.30 2.42 -9.62
C ILE A 139 -0.59 3.22 -10.88
N ASN A 140 -1.26 4.35 -10.70
CA ASN A 140 -1.76 5.13 -11.81
C ASN A 140 -1.46 6.61 -11.65
N GLY A 141 -0.87 7.21 -12.68
CA GLY A 141 -0.63 8.65 -12.70
C GLY A 141 0.54 9.08 -11.84
N TYR A 142 1.44 8.17 -11.44
CA TYR A 142 2.62 8.57 -10.70
C TYR A 142 3.49 9.48 -11.57
N ASN A 143 3.77 10.67 -11.05
CA ASN A 143 4.68 11.64 -11.65
C ASN A 143 5.86 11.80 -10.70
N GLY A 144 7.04 11.35 -11.10
CA GLY A 144 8.23 11.29 -10.25
C GLY A 144 9.52 11.21 -11.05
N PHE A 145 10.65 10.97 -10.37
CA PHE A 145 11.95 10.87 -11.05
C PHE A 145 12.14 9.48 -11.63
N TRP A 146 11.89 8.46 -10.81
CA TRP A 146 12.07 7.05 -11.14
C TRP A 146 11.02 6.19 -10.44
N PHE A 147 10.68 5.04 -11.02
CA PHE A 147 9.77 4.07 -10.45
C PHE A 147 10.15 2.60 -10.75
N GLY A 148 10.64 1.94 -9.71
CA GLY A 148 10.88 0.51 -9.66
C GLY A 148 9.67 -0.24 -9.13
N PHE A 149 9.17 -1.16 -9.95
CA PHE A 149 8.29 -2.24 -9.51
C PHE A 149 9.01 -3.56 -9.76
N ILE A 150 9.87 -3.97 -8.82
CA ILE A 150 10.92 -4.95 -9.09
C ILE A 150 10.87 -6.14 -8.11
N ARG A 151 11.12 -7.36 -8.60
CA ARG A 151 11.26 -8.58 -7.77
C ARG A 151 10.07 -8.91 -6.84
N ASN A 152 8.88 -8.37 -7.11
CA ASN A 152 7.70 -8.66 -6.29
C ASN A 152 7.09 -10.01 -6.65
N THR A 153 6.55 -10.70 -5.64
CA THR A 153 5.61 -11.80 -5.82
C THR A 153 4.19 -11.31 -5.60
N VAL A 154 3.39 -11.21 -6.66
CA VAL A 154 2.01 -10.69 -6.61
C VAL A 154 1.01 -11.80 -6.89
N SER A 155 0.08 -12.01 -5.96
CA SER A 155 -1.00 -12.98 -6.14
C SER A 155 -2.18 -12.43 -6.95
N GLY A 156 -2.40 -11.12 -6.93
CA GLY A 156 -3.41 -10.44 -7.74
C GLY A 156 -2.94 -10.08 -9.16
N SER A 157 -3.74 -9.25 -9.84
CA SER A 157 -3.33 -8.59 -11.09
C SER A 157 -2.60 -7.28 -10.79
N VAL A 158 -1.74 -6.87 -11.70
CA VAL A 158 -0.96 -5.64 -11.64
C VAL A 158 -1.38 -4.73 -12.80
N THR A 159 -1.68 -3.47 -12.48
CA THR A 159 -1.92 -2.41 -13.47
C THR A 159 -1.04 -1.21 -13.14
N LEU A 160 -0.14 -0.88 -14.06
CA LEU A 160 0.79 0.25 -13.94
C LEU A 160 0.51 1.17 -15.14
N SER A 161 -0.09 2.33 -14.92
CA SER A 161 -0.62 3.12 -16.03
C SER A 161 -0.46 4.62 -15.88
N ASN A 162 -0.25 5.31 -16.99
CA ASN A 162 -0.13 6.76 -17.04
C ASN A 162 0.95 7.31 -16.08
N ASN A 163 1.99 6.52 -15.79
CA ASN A 163 3.10 6.99 -14.96
C ASN A 163 4.08 7.75 -15.84
N GLU A 164 4.44 8.97 -15.43
CA GLU A 164 5.34 9.88 -16.13
C GLU A 164 6.58 10.09 -15.28
N LEU A 165 7.75 9.77 -15.83
CA LEU A 165 9.01 9.90 -15.12
C LEU A 165 9.96 10.82 -15.86
N GLU A 166 10.72 11.60 -15.08
CA GLU A 166 11.77 12.44 -15.62
C GLU A 166 12.93 11.60 -16.17
N ASP A 167 13.27 10.49 -15.49
CA ASP A 167 14.30 9.60 -15.99
C ASP A 167 13.79 8.81 -17.21
N GLN A 168 14.58 8.87 -18.29
CA GLN A 168 14.28 8.16 -19.53
C GLN A 168 14.39 6.65 -19.37
N ASP A 169 15.08 6.19 -18.31
CA ASP A 169 15.11 4.79 -17.95
C ASP A 169 14.17 4.39 -16.82
N GLY A 170 13.47 5.35 -16.20
CA GLY A 170 13.00 5.14 -14.84
C GLY A 170 11.78 4.24 -14.63
N ASN A 171 11.08 3.81 -15.69
CA ASN A 171 9.93 2.90 -15.53
C ASN A 171 10.41 1.46 -15.62
N GLU A 172 10.84 0.90 -14.49
CA GLU A 172 11.44 -0.43 -14.42
C GLU A 172 10.50 -1.43 -13.75
N TYR A 173 9.76 -2.17 -14.58
CA TYR A 173 8.72 -3.09 -14.11
C TYR A 173 9.17 -4.52 -14.40
N VAL A 174 10.13 -5.04 -13.64
CA VAL A 174 10.88 -6.25 -14.00
C VAL A 174 11.05 -7.24 -12.85
N SER A 175 11.43 -8.46 -13.18
CA SER A 175 11.73 -9.56 -12.25
C SER A 175 10.56 -9.96 -11.35
N ASN A 176 9.33 -9.57 -11.66
CA ASN A 176 8.17 -9.91 -10.84
C ASN A 176 7.62 -11.30 -11.19
N THR A 177 7.04 -11.97 -10.19
CA THR A 177 6.18 -13.14 -10.38
C THR A 177 4.73 -12.73 -10.11
N ILE A 178 3.90 -12.70 -11.16
CA ILE A 178 2.51 -12.21 -11.09
C ILE A 178 1.56 -13.35 -11.46
N LYS A 179 0.70 -13.75 -10.52
CA LYS A 179 -0.31 -14.78 -10.77
C LYS A 179 -1.49 -14.27 -11.61
N GLY A 180 -1.83 -12.98 -11.50
CA GLY A 180 -2.88 -12.34 -12.28
C GLY A 180 -2.40 -11.88 -13.66
N ASN A 181 -3.07 -10.85 -14.19
CA ASN A 181 -2.64 -10.16 -15.40
C ASN A 181 -1.61 -9.06 -15.08
N LEU A 182 -0.76 -8.75 -16.04
CA LEU A 182 0.09 -7.55 -16.04
C LEU A 182 -0.39 -6.63 -17.17
N THR A 183 -0.81 -5.41 -16.80
CA THR A 183 -1.34 -4.42 -17.74
C THR A 183 -0.57 -3.13 -17.60
N CYS A 184 0.00 -2.65 -18.71
CA CYS A 184 0.71 -1.37 -18.73
C CYS A 184 0.27 -0.52 -19.91
N PHE A 185 -0.09 0.73 -19.68
CA PHE A 185 -0.49 1.65 -20.74
C PHE A 185 -0.27 3.10 -20.33
N GLY A 186 0.05 3.95 -21.31
CA GLY A 186 0.23 5.39 -21.08
C GLY A 186 1.43 5.76 -20.23
N ASN A 187 2.32 4.81 -19.87
CA ASN A 187 3.54 5.14 -19.13
C ASN A 187 4.55 5.81 -20.06
N SER A 188 5.25 6.82 -19.57
CA SER A 188 6.30 7.56 -20.26
C SER A 188 7.50 7.74 -19.31
N PRO A 189 8.69 7.20 -19.63
CA PRO A 189 8.98 6.32 -20.75
C PRO A 189 8.16 5.01 -20.69
N ALA A 190 8.09 4.28 -21.80
CA ALA A 190 7.48 2.95 -21.78
C ALA A 190 8.26 2.05 -20.80
N PRO A 191 7.61 1.10 -20.11
CA PRO A 191 8.30 0.23 -19.18
C PRO A 191 9.44 -0.52 -19.87
N GLN A 192 10.53 -0.71 -19.15
CA GLN A 192 11.73 -1.36 -19.67
C GLN A 192 12.51 -2.09 -18.58
N VAL A 193 13.59 -2.76 -18.98
CA VAL A 193 14.56 -3.36 -18.05
C VAL A 193 15.45 -2.29 -17.43
N GLY A 194 15.84 -1.30 -18.23
CA GLY A 194 16.72 -0.22 -17.80
C GLY A 194 18.04 -0.71 -17.21
N ASP A 195 18.48 -0.08 -16.12
CA ASP A 195 19.76 -0.31 -15.48
C ASP A 195 19.69 -1.18 -14.21
N SER A 196 18.48 -1.59 -13.77
CA SER A 196 18.36 -2.62 -12.73
C SER A 196 18.91 -3.99 -13.12
N GLU A 197 19.24 -4.20 -14.40
CA GLU A 197 19.67 -5.49 -14.96
C GLU A 197 18.65 -6.62 -14.69
N GLY A 198 17.37 -6.26 -14.51
CA GLY A 198 16.30 -7.20 -14.21
C GLY A 198 15.95 -8.15 -15.36
N GLU A 199 15.15 -9.16 -15.05
CA GLU A 199 14.64 -10.14 -16.01
C GLU A 199 13.18 -9.88 -16.38
N PRO A 200 12.69 -10.38 -17.53
CA PRO A 200 11.26 -10.31 -17.82
C PRO A 200 10.40 -10.99 -16.73
N ASN A 201 9.27 -10.37 -16.44
CA ASN A 201 8.23 -10.84 -15.54
C ASN A 201 7.67 -12.21 -15.94
N VAL A 202 7.49 -13.04 -14.91
CA VAL A 202 6.77 -14.31 -15.02
C VAL A 202 5.30 -14.06 -14.67
N VAL A 203 4.45 -14.05 -15.69
CA VAL A 203 3.02 -13.74 -15.55
C VAL A 203 2.18 -14.96 -15.91
N SER A 204 1.32 -15.43 -15.00
CA SER A 204 0.45 -16.59 -15.26
C SER A 204 -0.80 -16.21 -16.08
N GLY A 205 -1.24 -14.96 -15.97
CA GLY A 205 -2.32 -14.39 -16.80
C GLY A 205 -1.80 -13.82 -18.12
N ARG A 206 -2.37 -12.69 -18.54
CA ARG A 206 -1.97 -11.98 -19.77
C ARG A 206 -1.06 -10.81 -19.45
N LYS A 207 -0.07 -10.61 -20.32
CA LYS A 207 0.68 -9.36 -20.44
C LYS A 207 0.06 -8.50 -21.54
N THR A 208 -0.26 -7.25 -21.24
CA THR A 208 -0.96 -6.35 -22.19
C THR A 208 -0.38 -4.95 -22.20
N GLY A 209 -0.53 -4.28 -23.35
CA GLY A 209 -0.03 -2.93 -23.59
C GLY A 209 1.49 -2.89 -23.62
N GLN A 210 2.09 -1.86 -23.00
CA GLN A 210 3.54 -1.61 -23.09
C GLN A 210 4.39 -2.69 -22.39
N CYS A 211 3.81 -3.47 -21.48
CA CYS A 211 4.50 -4.59 -20.80
C CYS A 211 4.33 -5.94 -21.53
N SER A 212 3.85 -5.98 -22.78
CA SER A 212 3.62 -7.26 -23.47
C SER A 212 4.89 -8.10 -23.70
N SER A 213 6.05 -7.43 -23.78
CA SER A 213 7.37 -8.05 -23.98
C SER A 213 8.22 -8.14 -22.71
N LEU A 214 7.79 -7.50 -21.63
CA LEU A 214 8.45 -7.57 -20.32
C LEU A 214 7.95 -8.72 -19.49
#